data_AF-A0AAW9RQC8-F1
#
_entry.id   AF-A0AAW9RQC8-F1
#
_cell.length_a   1.000
_cell.length_b   1.000
_cell.length_c   1.000
_cell.angle_alpha   90.00
_cell.angle_beta   90.00
_cell.angle_gamma   90.00
#
_symmetry.space_group_name_H-M   'P 1'
#
loop_
_entity.id
_entity.type
_entity.pdbx_description
1 polymer ?
#
loop_
_entity_poly.entity_id
_entity_poly.type
_entity_poly.pdbx_seq_one_letter_code
_entity_poly.pdbx_strand_id
1 'polypeptide(L)'
;MELIYTIEISPYDYAGSEYEYPNSSLTDSAEEWDRFWRECLSEKNLENLKNIRKGSYLVDVPSIGDKELEEIIKNELKEVD
;
A
#
# COMPACT_ATOMS: atom_id res chain seq x y z
N MET A 1 -9.39 -14.84 18.49
CA MET A 1 -9.55 -14.23 17.16
C MET A 1 -9.74 -12.74 17.38
N GLU A 2 -8.92 -11.92 16.75
CA GLU A 2 -8.89 -10.47 16.89
C GLU A 2 -9.25 -9.86 15.53
N LEU A 3 -10.06 -8.81 15.53
CA LEU A 3 -10.41 -8.07 14.33
C LEU A 3 -9.49 -6.86 14.25
N ILE A 4 -8.79 -6.72 13.13
CA ILE A 4 -7.92 -5.58 12.83
C ILE A 4 -8.66 -4.71 11.82
N TYR A 5 -8.80 -3.42 12.12
CA TYR A 5 -9.46 -2.49 11.20
C TYR A 5 -8.46 -2.10 10.13
N THR A 6 -8.65 -2.63 8.92
CA THR A 6 -7.72 -2.41 7.82
C THR A 6 -8.35 -1.64 6.67
N ILE A 7 -7.53 -0.87 5.98
CA ILE A 7 -7.79 -0.43 4.60
C ILE A 7 -6.82 -1.11 3.65
N GLU A 8 -7.24 -1.29 2.41
CA GLU A 8 -6.37 -1.74 1.34
C GLU A 8 -5.72 -0.53 0.67
N ILE A 9 -4.39 -0.54 0.56
CA ILE A 9 -3.60 0.49 -0.11
C ILE A 9 -2.98 -0.14 -1.34
N SER A 10 -3.70 -0.11 -2.46
CA SER A 10 -3.23 -0.75 -3.68
C SER A 10 -1.96 -0.05 -4.19
N PRO A 11 -0.87 -0.77 -4.51
CA PRO A 11 0.35 -0.16 -5.05
C PRO A 11 0.10 0.64 -6.33
N TYR A 12 -0.90 0.24 -7.12
CA TYR A 12 -1.23 0.88 -8.40
C TYR A 12 -1.75 2.29 -8.25
N ASP A 13 -2.38 2.61 -7.12
CA ASP A 13 -2.99 3.93 -6.90
C ASP A 13 -1.91 4.97 -6.58
N TYR A 14 -0.72 4.52 -6.17
CA TYR A 14 0.40 5.37 -5.76
C TYR A 14 1.62 5.26 -6.68
N ALA A 15 1.62 4.30 -7.63
CA ALA A 15 2.63 4.18 -8.67
C ALA A 15 2.57 5.39 -9.63
N GLY A 16 3.68 6.11 -9.77
CA GLY A 16 3.84 7.24 -10.70
C GLY A 16 4.40 6.83 -12.06
N SER A 17 4.69 5.55 -12.28
CA SER A 17 5.08 4.99 -13.58
C SER A 17 4.52 3.56 -13.76
N GLU A 18 4.56 3.05 -14.99
CA GLU A 18 4.26 1.64 -15.26
C GLU A 18 5.37 0.77 -14.66
N TYR A 19 5.15 0.25 -13.46
CA TYR A 19 6.03 -0.74 -12.85
C TYR A 19 5.80 -2.14 -13.43
N GLU A 20 6.90 -2.89 -13.64
CA GLU A 20 6.80 -4.32 -13.89
C GLU A 20 6.27 -5.03 -12.64
N TYR A 21 5.12 -5.69 -12.79
CA TYR A 21 4.53 -6.47 -11.71
C TYR A 21 5.39 -7.71 -11.42
N PRO A 22 5.46 -8.16 -10.15
CA PRO A 22 6.07 -9.46 -9.85
C PRO A 22 5.38 -10.57 -10.65
N ASN A 23 6.16 -11.34 -11.42
CA ASN A 23 5.67 -12.47 -12.22
C ASN A 23 5.42 -13.76 -11.39
N SER A 24 5.39 -13.63 -10.08
CA SER A 24 5.26 -14.71 -9.10
C SER A 24 3.89 -14.64 -8.41
N SER A 25 3.38 -15.77 -7.92
CA SER A 25 2.14 -15.72 -7.13
C SER A 25 2.39 -15.01 -5.78
N LEU A 26 1.37 -14.33 -5.26
CA LEU A 26 1.40 -13.72 -3.91
C LEU A 26 1.80 -14.72 -2.82
N THR A 27 1.47 -16.00 -3.02
CA THR A 27 1.81 -17.09 -2.09
C THR A 27 3.24 -17.59 -2.24
N ASP A 28 3.85 -17.48 -3.42
CA ASP A 28 5.19 -18.02 -3.69
C ASP A 28 6.31 -17.00 -3.36
N SER A 29 6.02 -15.69 -3.43
CA SER A 29 7.04 -14.63 -3.26
C SER A 29 6.55 -13.40 -2.49
N ALA A 30 6.06 -13.57 -1.26
CA ALA A 30 5.60 -12.45 -0.42
C ALA A 30 6.62 -11.31 -0.25
N GLU A 31 7.93 -11.59 -0.39
CA GLU A 31 8.98 -10.58 -0.32
C GLU A 31 9.08 -9.71 -1.58
N GLU A 32 8.86 -10.28 -2.75
CA GLU A 32 8.87 -9.54 -4.01
C GLU A 32 7.68 -8.59 -4.05
N TRP A 33 6.51 -9.05 -3.60
CA TRP A 33 5.31 -8.24 -3.49
C TRP A 33 5.42 -7.16 -2.42
N ASP A 34 6.06 -7.43 -1.28
CA ASP A 34 6.34 -6.39 -0.26
C ASP A 34 7.30 -5.32 -0.80
N ARG A 35 8.36 -5.72 -1.51
CA ARG A 35 9.31 -4.80 -2.13
C ARG A 35 8.61 -3.92 -3.17
N PHE A 36 7.85 -4.53 -4.08
CA PHE A 36 7.07 -3.82 -5.09
C PHE A 36 6.15 -2.77 -4.45
N TRP A 37 5.39 -3.15 -3.42
CA TRP A 37 4.52 -2.23 -2.71
C TRP A 37 5.28 -1.06 -2.07
N ARG A 38 6.41 -1.33 -1.42
CA ARG A 38 7.26 -0.27 -0.82
C ARG A 38 7.83 0.68 -1.86
N GLU A 39 8.22 0.18 -3.03
CA GLU A 39 8.71 1.01 -4.14
C GLU A 39 7.61 1.96 -4.61
N CYS A 40 6.38 1.48 -4.85
CA CYS A 40 5.25 2.33 -5.23
C CYS A 40 4.94 3.39 -4.15
N LEU A 41 4.94 3.02 -2.87
CA LEU A 41 4.68 3.96 -1.78
C LEU A 41 5.75 5.05 -1.63
N SER A 42 7.02 4.73 -1.94
CA SER A 42 8.12 5.69 -1.84
C SER A 42 7.98 6.89 -2.78
N GLU A 43 7.30 6.72 -3.91
CA GLU A 43 7.06 7.82 -4.84
C GLU A 43 6.12 8.90 -4.28
N LYS A 44 5.32 8.55 -3.27
CA LYS A 44 4.37 9.44 -2.62
C LYS A 44 4.78 9.80 -1.18
N ASN A 45 6.00 9.44 -0.77
CA ASN A 45 6.49 9.58 0.61
C ASN A 45 5.60 8.85 1.65
N LEU A 46 5.12 7.66 1.29
CA LEU A 46 4.24 6.83 2.14
C LEU A 46 4.98 5.65 2.78
N GLU A 47 6.31 5.72 2.94
CA GLU A 47 7.15 4.58 3.38
C GLU A 47 6.88 4.14 4.83
N ASN A 48 6.21 4.98 5.62
CA ASN A 48 5.84 4.67 7.00
C ASN A 48 4.65 3.71 7.11
N LEU A 49 3.88 3.53 6.03
CA LEU A 49 2.80 2.56 6.02
C LEU A 49 3.37 1.14 6.18
N LYS A 50 2.65 0.34 6.98
CA LYS A 50 3.04 -1.04 7.27
C LYS A 50 1.88 -1.96 6.97
N ASN A 51 2.16 -2.99 6.19
CA ASN A 51 1.23 -4.05 5.98
C ASN A 51 1.08 -4.90 7.25
N ILE A 52 -0.15 -5.33 7.54
CA ILE A 52 -0.42 -6.26 8.65
C ILE A 52 0.20 -7.63 8.42
N ARG A 53 0.50 -7.95 7.15
CA ARG A 53 1.17 -9.17 6.71
C ARG A 53 2.04 -8.88 5.49
N LYS A 54 3.29 -9.36 5.51
CA LYS A 54 4.22 -9.23 4.38
C LYS A 54 3.59 -9.78 3.08
N GLY A 55 3.71 -9.01 2.00
CA GLY A 55 3.11 -9.32 0.70
C GLY A 55 1.60 -9.05 0.61
N SER A 56 0.96 -8.57 1.67
CA SER A 56 -0.38 -7.98 1.59
C SER A 56 -0.30 -6.46 1.51
N TYR A 57 -1.38 -5.85 1.03
CA TYR A 57 -1.54 -4.40 0.94
C TYR A 57 -2.47 -3.83 2.01
N LEU A 58 -2.82 -4.66 3.00
CA LEU A 58 -3.71 -4.28 4.09
C LEU A 58 -2.93 -3.54 5.17
N VAL A 59 -3.35 -2.32 5.49
CA VAL A 59 -2.73 -1.48 6.51
C VAL A 59 -3.69 -1.31 7.67
N ASP A 60 -3.18 -1.44 8.89
CA ASP A 60 -3.94 -1.20 10.12
C ASP A 60 -4.23 0.29 10.27
N VAL A 61 -5.52 0.67 10.32
CA VAL A 61 -5.95 2.08 10.30
C VAL A 61 -5.37 2.90 11.46
N PRO A 62 -5.36 2.42 12.72
CA PRO A 62 -4.74 3.15 13.83
C PRO A 62 -3.22 3.35 13.70
N SER A 63 -2.56 2.63 12.78
CA SER A 63 -1.11 2.78 12.53
C SER A 63 -0.77 3.87 11.52
N ILE A 64 -1.77 4.41 10.83
CA ILE A 64 -1.59 5.43 9.79
C ILE A 64 -1.36 6.79 10.46
N GLY A 65 -0.26 7.44 10.11
CA GLY A 65 0.02 8.81 10.56
C GLY A 65 -0.76 9.85 9.78
N ASP A 66 -0.89 11.05 10.35
CA ASP A 66 -1.66 12.15 9.75
C ASP A 66 -1.19 12.51 8.34
N LYS A 67 0.12 12.43 8.08
CA LYS A 67 0.70 12.73 6.76
C LYS A 67 0.29 11.71 5.72
N GLU A 68 0.40 10.43 6.06
CA GLU A 68 0.01 9.35 5.16
C GLU A 68 -1.51 9.38 4.92
N LEU A 69 -2.29 9.64 5.97
CA LEU A 69 -3.74 9.78 5.88
C LEU A 69 -4.16 10.92 4.95
N GLU A 70 -3.49 12.07 5.03
CA GLU A 70 -3.77 13.22 4.15
C GLU A 70 -3.56 12.86 2.67
N GLU A 71 -2.48 12.15 2.34
CA GLU A 71 -2.19 11.75 0.97
C GLU A 71 -3.14 10.66 0.46
N ILE A 72 -3.51 9.70 1.32
CA ILE A 72 -4.52 8.68 1.00
C ILE A 72 -5.85 9.35 0.66
N ILE A 73 -6.34 10.27 1.50
CA ILE A 73 -7.59 11.00 1.27
C ILE A 73 -7.51 11.81 -0.04
N LYS A 74 -6.38 12.48 -0.31
CA LYS A 74 -6.19 13.20 -1.58
C LYS A 74 -6.26 12.27 -2.78
N ASN A 75 -5.78 11.04 -2.67
CA ASN A 75 -5.82 10.07 -3.75
C ASN A 75 -7.25 9.59 -4.02
N GLU A 76 -7.98 9.17 -2.98
CA GLU A 76 -9.38 8.73 -3.07
C GLU A 76 -10.30 9.82 -3.64
N LEU A 77 -10.05 11.09 -3.29
CA LEU A 77 -10.85 12.21 -3.79
C LEU A 77 -10.54 12.60 -5.24
N LYS A 78 -9.36 12.24 -5.79
CA LYS A 78 -9.05 12.49 -7.21
C LYS A 78 -9.89 11.65 -8.16
N GLU A 79 -10.43 10.53 -7.71
CA GLU A 79 -11.30 9.67 -8.52
C GLU A 79 -12.74 10.18 -8.64
N VAL A 80 -13.08 11.30 -7.98
CA VAL A 80 -14.46 11.80 -7.86
C VAL A 80 -14.82 12.90 -8.88
N ASP A 81 -13.94 13.20 -9.84
CA ASP A 81 -14.19 14.17 -10.92
C ASP A 81 -14.76 13.54 -12.20
#